data_AF-A0A1I7TJV2-F1
#
_entry.id   AF-A0A1I7TJV2-F1
#
_cell.length_a   1.000
_cell.length_b   1.000
_cell.length_c   1.000
_cell.angle_alpha   90.00
_cell.angle_beta   90.00
_cell.angle_gamma   90.00
#
_symmetry.space_group_name_H-M   'P 1'
#
loop_
_entity.id
_entity.type
_entity.pdbx_description
1 polymer ?
#
loop_
_entity_poly.entity_id
_entity_poly.type
_entity_poly.pdbx_seq_one_letter_code
_entity_poly.pdbx_strand_id
1 'polypeptide(L)'
;MAYDLIARSLVSEHCFDRYGPKFCDRYVNKTDVFEPHNTWSCDGENPQIAFRTCRKSCGYCNFSVVQYTLDNALQACRVQPVAEEKEDGD
;
A
#
# COMPACT_ATOMS: atom_id res chain seq x y z
N MET A 1 17.30 3.00 13.28
CA MET A 1 17.45 4.44 13.02
C MET A 1 16.22 5.19 13.51
N ALA A 2 16.27 6.52 13.67
CA ALA A 2 15.09 7.30 14.09
C ALA A 2 13.89 7.12 13.13
N TYR A 3 14.17 7.05 11.81
CA TYR A 3 13.15 6.77 10.79
C TYR A 3 12.41 5.47 11.04
N ASP A 4 13.13 4.35 11.22
CA ASP A 4 12.52 3.02 11.37
C ASP A 4 11.59 2.97 12.60
N LEU A 5 11.97 3.65 13.69
CA LEU A 5 11.16 3.73 14.90
C LEU A 5 9.89 4.57 14.68
N ILE A 6 10.03 5.75 14.07
CA ILE A 6 8.90 6.65 13.78
C ILE A 6 7.92 5.98 12.81
N ALA A 7 8.43 5.41 11.72
CA ALA A 7 7.59 4.77 10.71
C ALA A 7 6.79 3.59 11.31
N ARG A 8 7.43 2.74 12.11
CA ARG A 8 6.76 1.65 12.82
C ARG A 8 5.74 2.17 13.84
N SER A 9 6.05 3.22 14.59
CA SER A 9 5.12 3.84 15.55
C SER A 9 3.85 4.33 14.85
N LEU A 10 4.00 5.11 13.78
CA LEU A 10 2.88 5.66 13.02
C LEU A 10 1.99 4.58 12.40
N VAL A 11 2.59 3.52 11.84
CA VAL A 11 1.84 2.39 11.28
C VAL A 11 1.10 1.63 12.39
N SER A 12 1.72 1.46 13.56
CA SER A 12 1.12 0.79 14.71
C SER A 12 -0.05 1.57 15.29
N GLU A 13 0.12 2.88 15.51
CA GLU A 13 -0.90 3.78 16.07
C GLU A 13 -2.14 3.90 15.17
N HIS A 14 -1.92 3.86 13.86
CA HIS A 14 -2.99 3.95 12.86
C HIS A 14 -3.23 2.63 12.14
N CYS A 15 -3.09 1.50 12.84
CA CYS A 15 -3.39 0.19 12.27
C CYS A 15 -4.89 -0.13 12.32
N PHE A 16 -5.66 0.40 11.37
CA PHE A 16 -7.06 0.05 11.17
C PHE A 16 -7.45 0.16 9.70
N ASP A 17 -8.52 -0.54 9.34
CA ASP A 17 -9.13 -0.41 8.02
C ASP A 17 -9.98 0.86 7.99
N ARG A 18 -9.74 1.71 6.98
CA ARG A 18 -10.53 2.93 6.78
C ARG A 18 -11.95 2.58 6.36
N TYR A 19 -12.10 1.52 5.56
CA TYR A 19 -13.39 1.01 5.15
C TYR A 19 -13.86 -0.10 6.09
N GLY A 20 -15.18 -0.30 6.15
CA GLY A 20 -15.77 -1.32 7.02
C GLY A 20 -15.36 -2.75 6.65
N PRO A 21 -15.49 -3.70 7.59
CA PRO A 21 -15.01 -5.08 7.43
C PRO A 21 -15.57 -5.76 6.19
N LYS A 22 -16.86 -5.59 5.88
CA LYS A 22 -17.47 -6.15 4.67
C LYS A 22 -16.80 -5.72 3.36
N PHE A 23 -16.32 -4.48 3.28
CA PHE A 23 -15.62 -3.99 2.10
C PHE A 23 -14.23 -4.62 2.05
N CYS A 24 -13.48 -4.56 3.15
CA CYS A 24 -12.13 -5.09 3.20
C CYS A 24 -12.07 -6.61 3.03
N ASP A 25 -13.08 -7.35 3.48
CA ASP A 25 -13.22 -8.78 3.20
C ASP A 25 -13.29 -9.04 1.69
N ARG A 26 -14.10 -8.28 0.94
CA ARG A 26 -14.16 -8.42 -0.53
C ARG A 26 -12.87 -7.98 -1.19
N TYR A 27 -12.26 -6.91 -0.68
CA TYR A 27 -11.03 -6.33 -1.19
C TYR A 27 -9.84 -7.30 -1.07
N VAL A 28 -9.71 -7.96 0.08
CA VAL A 28 -8.72 -9.01 0.33
C VAL A 28 -8.99 -10.23 -0.54
N ASN A 29 -10.26 -10.67 -0.59
CA ASN A 29 -10.63 -11.89 -1.30
C ASN A 29 -10.79 -11.71 -2.82
N LYS A 30 -10.59 -10.50 -3.36
CA LYS A 30 -10.68 -10.23 -4.81
C LYS A 30 -12.05 -10.64 -5.38
N THR A 31 -13.11 -10.42 -4.60
CA THR A 31 -14.49 -10.81 -4.95
C THR A 31 -15.41 -9.63 -5.22
N ASP A 32 -14.86 -8.43 -5.42
CA ASP A 32 -15.68 -7.27 -5.72
C ASP A 32 -16.13 -7.31 -7.19
N VAL A 33 -17.45 -7.35 -7.40
CA VAL A 33 -18.06 -7.47 -8.73
C VAL A 33 -17.79 -6.22 -9.59
N PHE A 34 -17.50 -5.09 -8.96
CA PHE A 34 -17.22 -3.83 -9.65
C PHE A 34 -15.76 -3.68 -10.09
N GLU A 35 -14.85 -4.57 -9.66
CA GLU A 35 -13.44 -4.56 -10.03
C GLU A 35 -12.99 -5.95 -10.53
N PRO A 36 -13.45 -6.40 -11.71
CA PRO A 36 -13.18 -7.74 -12.21
C PRO A 36 -11.70 -7.98 -12.55
N HIS A 37 -10.93 -6.90 -12.75
CA HIS A 37 -9.50 -6.96 -13.06
C HIS A 37 -8.62 -7.07 -11.81
N ASN A 38 -9.21 -7.03 -10.60
CA ASN A 38 -8.50 -7.10 -9.32
C ASN A 38 -7.37 -6.07 -9.17
N THR A 39 -7.44 -4.96 -9.93
CA THR A 39 -6.43 -3.89 -9.88
C THR A 39 -6.39 -3.24 -8.51
N TRP A 40 -7.53 -3.24 -7.80
CA TRP A 40 -7.70 -2.72 -6.44
C TRP A 40 -7.85 -3.88 -5.46
N SER A 41 -6.73 -4.51 -5.13
CA SER A 41 -6.61 -5.55 -4.10
C SER A 41 -5.32 -5.38 -3.31
N CYS A 42 -5.12 -6.17 -2.25
CA CYS A 42 -3.91 -6.08 -1.41
C CYS A 42 -2.61 -6.32 -2.19
N ASP A 43 -2.67 -7.16 -3.24
CA ASP A 43 -1.53 -7.48 -4.13
C ASP A 43 -1.74 -6.88 -5.53
N GLY A 44 -2.62 -5.88 -5.65
CA GLY A 44 -2.91 -5.21 -6.92
C GLY A 44 -1.81 -4.24 -7.34
N GLU A 45 -2.00 -3.60 -8.48
CA GLU A 45 -1.05 -2.63 -9.06
C GLU A 45 -0.91 -1.33 -8.23
N ASN A 46 -1.81 -1.13 -7.26
CA ASN A 46 -1.90 0.10 -6.48
C ASN A 46 -1.78 -0.17 -4.97
N PRO A 47 -0.60 -0.56 -4.46
CA PRO A 47 -0.38 -0.86 -3.04
C PRO A 47 -0.68 0.35 -2.13
N GLN A 48 -0.53 1.57 -2.63
CA GLN A 48 -0.90 2.80 -1.91
C GLN A 48 -2.41 2.91 -1.65
N ILE A 49 -3.25 2.36 -2.53
CA ILE A 49 -4.71 2.34 -2.34
C ILE A 49 -5.05 1.30 -1.27
N ALA A 50 -4.48 0.09 -1.36
CA ALA A 50 -4.67 -0.95 -0.35
C ALA A 50 -4.24 -0.47 1.05
N PHE A 51 -3.09 0.22 1.15
CA PHE A 51 -2.61 0.81 2.40
C PHE A 51 -3.53 1.90 2.99
N ARG A 52 -4.26 2.64 2.14
CA ARG A 52 -5.18 3.71 2.55
C ARG A 52 -6.60 3.19 2.85
N THR A 53 -6.98 2.06 2.29
CA THR A 53 -8.34 1.50 2.35
C THR A 53 -8.45 0.42 3.43
N CYS A 54 -7.65 -0.63 3.31
CA CYS A 54 -7.75 -1.87 4.09
C CYS A 54 -6.40 -2.23 4.71
N ARG A 55 -5.74 -1.24 5.34
CA ARG A 55 -4.38 -1.37 5.89
C ARG A 55 -4.19 -2.59 6.77
N LYS A 56 -5.13 -2.81 7.69
CA LYS A 56 -5.06 -3.90 8.68
C LYS A 56 -5.38 -5.22 8.01
N SER A 57 -6.46 -5.28 7.24
CA SER A 57 -6.91 -6.48 6.54
C SER A 57 -5.91 -6.99 5.51
N CYS A 58 -5.22 -6.09 4.80
CA CYS A 58 -4.14 -6.43 3.86
C CYS A 58 -2.80 -6.76 4.55
N GLY A 59 -2.73 -6.72 5.88
CA GLY A 59 -1.52 -7.13 6.61
C GLY A 59 -0.38 -6.11 6.62
N TYR A 60 -0.61 -4.85 6.22
CA TYR A 60 0.44 -3.81 6.26
C TYR A 60 0.91 -3.48 7.68
N CYS A 61 0.13 -3.84 8.70
CA CYS A 61 0.57 -3.71 10.09
C CYS A 61 1.42 -4.88 10.58
N ASN A 62 1.56 -5.95 9.79
CA ASN A 62 2.40 -7.06 10.14
C ASN A 62 3.85 -6.71 9.80
N PHE A 63 4.59 -6.26 10.82
CA PHE A 63 5.99 -5.87 10.69
C PHE A 63 6.95 -7.02 10.35
N SER A 64 6.45 -8.27 10.31
CA SER A 64 7.19 -9.42 9.78
C SER A 64 7.06 -9.55 8.26
N VAL A 65 5.99 -8.96 7.69
CA VAL A 65 5.72 -8.94 6.24
C VAL A 65 6.26 -7.65 5.63
N VAL A 66 5.95 -6.50 6.24
CA VAL A 66 6.39 -5.18 5.76
C VAL A 66 7.41 -4.58 6.71
N GLN A 67 8.64 -4.44 6.23
CA GLN A 67 9.73 -3.86 6.98
C GLN A 67 9.86 -2.36 6.66
N TYR A 68 9.29 -1.52 7.53
CA TYR A 68 9.38 -0.05 7.44
C TYR A 68 10.77 0.47 7.86
N THR A 69 11.80 0.09 7.11
CA THR A 69 13.17 0.59 7.27
C THR A 69 13.44 1.69 6.26
N LEU A 70 14.37 2.59 6.59
CA LEU A 70 14.82 3.63 5.66
C LEU A 70 15.37 3.04 4.36
N ASP A 71 16.11 1.94 4.45
CA ASP A 71 16.70 1.26 3.29
C ASP A 71 15.63 0.75 2.31
N ASN A 72 14.63 0.02 2.81
CA ASN A 72 13.52 -0.47 1.99
C ASN A 72 12.71 0.67 1.35
N ALA A 73 12.51 1.77 2.09
CA ALA A 73 11.84 2.95 1.56
C ALA A 73 12.63 3.58 0.40
N LEU A 74 13.94 3.75 0.57
CA LEU A 74 14.82 4.26 -0.48
C LEU A 74 14.87 3.33 -1.69
N GLN A 75 14.90 2.01 -1.48
CA GLN A 75 14.86 1.03 -2.55
C GLN A 75 13.54 1.12 -3.34
N ALA A 76 12.40 1.24 -2.66
CA ALA A 76 11.10 1.41 -3.31
C ALA A 76 11.04 2.69 -4.16
N CYS A 77 11.68 3.79 -3.71
CA CYS A 77 11.79 5.02 -4.50
C CYS A 77 12.65 4.86 -5.77
N ARG A 78 13.72 4.04 -5.73
CA ARG A 78 14.63 3.83 -6.86
C ARG A 78 14.01 3.04 -8.02
N VAL A 79 12.96 2.27 -7.76
CA VAL A 79 12.32 1.38 -8.75
C VAL A 79 11.19 2.07 -9.52
N GLN A 80 10.89 3.35 -9.25
CA GLN A 80 9.97 4.10 -10.10
C GLN A 80 10.74 4.59 -11.35
N PRO A 81 10.50 4.05 -12.56
CA PRO A 81 10.92 4.76 -13.76
C PRO A 81 10.22 6.11 -13.73
N VAL A 82 11.01 7.18 -13.75
CA VAL A 82 10.49 8.51 -14.06
C VAL A 82 9.78 8.36 -15.40
N ALA A 83 8.47 8.54 -15.43
CA ALA A 83 7.77 8.69 -16.69
C ALA A 83 8.42 9.89 -17.38
N GLU A 84 9.14 9.65 -18.48
CA GLU A 84 9.69 10.70 -19.31
C GLU A 84 8.52 11.62 -19.71
N GLU A 85 8.49 12.83 -19.17
CA GLU A 85 7.65 13.89 -19.71
C GLU A 85 8.12 14.09 -21.16
N LYS A 86 7.32 13.62 -22.12
CA LYS A 86 7.46 14.08 -23.49
C LYS A 86 7.16 15.58 -23.49
N GLU A 87 8.20 16.39 -23.66
CA GLU A 87 8.04 17.73 -24.22
C GLU A 87 7.42 17.57 -25.61
N ASP A 88 6.09 17.68 -25.70
CA ASP A 88 5.42 17.99 -26.96
C ASP A 88 5.79 19.44 -27.31
N GLY A 89 6.88 19.57 -28.07
CA GLY A 89 7.18 20.78 -28.81
C GLY A 89 6.32 20.85 -30.06
N ASP A 90 5.41 21.84 -30.09
CA ASP A 90 4.96 22.54 -31.30
C ASP A 90 4.75 24.03 -30.97
#